data_AF-A0A3D3KS16-F1
#
_entry.id   AF-A0A3D3KS16-F1
#
_cell.length_a   1.000
_cell.length_b   1.000
_cell.length_c   1.000
_cell.angle_alpha   90.00
_cell.angle_beta   90.00
_cell.angle_gamma   90.00
#
_symmetry.space_group_name_H-M   'P 1'
#
loop_
_entity.id
_entity.type
_entity.pdbx_description
1 polymer ?
#
loop_
_entity_poly.entity_id
_entity_poly.type
_entity_poly.pdbx_seq_one_letter_code
_entity_poly.pdbx_strand_id
1 'polypeptide(L)' 'MIEQLSVPTRVAVLGANGRMGAEAVKAVEAASDLLLVAALGRGDSLDQLAAS' A
#
# COMPACT_ATOMS: atom_id res chain seq x y z
N MET A 1 9.58 29.24 1.79
CA MET A 1 9.23 28.06 0.99
C MET A 1 9.73 26.86 1.76
N ILE A 2 8.87 26.26 2.58
CA ILE A 2 9.25 25.11 3.41
C ILE A 2 8.98 23.90 2.55
N GLU A 3 10.03 23.26 2.03
CA GLU A 3 9.92 21.89 1.54
C GLU A 3 9.55 21.04 2.75
N GLN A 4 8.26 20.83 2.98
CA GLN A 4 7.84 19.78 3.90
C GLN A 4 8.37 18.49 3.30
N LEU A 5 9.33 17.88 4.01
CA LEU A 5 9.76 16.52 3.74
C LEU A 5 8.55 15.63 4.05
N SER A 6 7.65 15.47 3.08
CA SER A 6 6.40 14.74 3.25
C SER A 6 6.76 13.26 3.38
N VAL A 7 6.49 12.71 4.56
CA VAL A 7 6.60 11.26 4.80
C VAL A 7 5.74 10.54 3.76
N PRO A 8 6.23 9.46 3.10
CA PRO A 8 5.45 8.76 2.09
C PRO A 8 4.09 8.30 2.63
N THR A 9 3.04 8.47 1.83
CA THR A 9 1.69 8.05 2.22
C THR A 9 1.65 6.53 2.28
N ARG A 10 1.25 6.00 3.43
CA ARG A 10 1.21 4.56 3.70
C ARG A 10 -0.06 3.98 3.10
N VAL A 11 0.09 2.98 2.25
CA VAL A 11 -1.01 2.38 1.48
C VAL A 11 -1.05 0.89 1.71
N ALA A 12 -2.24 0.35 1.90
CA ALA A 12 -2.48 -1.08 1.89
C ALA A 12 -3.47 -1.44 0.79
N VAL A 13 -3.24 -2.58 0.13
CA VAL A 13 -4.11 -3.09 -0.93
C VAL A 13 -4.77 -4.38 -0.45
N LEU A 14 -6.11 -4.36 -0.35
CA LEU A 14 -6.91 -5.55 -0.07
C LEU A 14 -7.47 -6.11 -1.38
N GLY A 15 -7.40 -7.43 -1.54
CA GLY A 15 -7.61 -8.08 -2.83
C GLY A 15 -6.40 -7.99 -3.76
N ALA A 16 -5.18 -7.92 -3.22
CA ALA A 16 -3.93 -7.75 -3.97
C ALA A 16 -3.70 -8.79 -5.08
N ASN A 17 -4.23 -10.02 -4.91
CA ASN A 17 -4.11 -11.09 -5.92
C ASN A 17 -5.19 -11.03 -7.02
N GLY A 18 -6.12 -10.08 -6.96
CA GLY A 18 -7.16 -9.89 -7.96
C GLY A 18 -6.66 -9.11 -9.18
N ARG A 19 -7.41 -9.17 -10.30
CA ARG A 19 -7.04 -8.49 -11.57
C ARG A 19 -6.71 -7.00 -11.38
N MET A 20 -7.50 -6.28 -10.60
CA MET A 20 -7.26 -4.85 -10.33
C MET A 20 -6.31 -4.62 -9.16
N GLY A 21 -6.36 -5.47 -8.13
CA GLY A 21 -5.48 -5.35 -6.96
C GLY A 21 -4.01 -5.50 -7.33
N ALA A 22 -3.69 -6.40 -8.25
CA ALA A 22 -2.32 -6.60 -8.72
C ALA A 22 -1.76 -5.37 -9.43
N GLU A 23 -2.59 -4.67 -10.22
CA GLU A 23 -2.18 -3.41 -10.86
C GLU A 23 -2.09 -2.26 -9.85
N ALA A 24 -2.96 -2.23 -8.83
CA ALA A 24 -2.87 -1.24 -7.76
C ALA A 24 -1.57 -1.39 -6.95
N VAL A 25 -1.14 -2.61 -6.63
CA VAL A 25 0.15 -2.87 -5.96
C VAL A 25 1.31 -2.30 -6.79
N LYS A 26 1.37 -2.63 -8.09
CA LYS A 26 2.42 -2.12 -8.99
C LYS A 26 2.44 -0.60 -9.06
N ALA A 27 1.26 0.03 -9.13
CA ALA A 27 1.14 1.48 -9.19
C ALA A 27 1.64 2.15 -7.90
N VAL A 28 1.33 1.56 -6.74
CA VAL A 28 1.80 2.06 -5.44
C VAL A 28 3.31 1.90 -5.30
N GLU A 29 3.87 0.75 -5.69
CA GLU A 29 5.33 0.52 -5.64
C GLU A 29 6.12 1.41 -6.62
N ALA A 30 5.50 1.83 -7.73
CA ALA A 30 6.12 2.72 -8.71
C ALA A 30 6.08 4.21 -8.29
N ALA A 31 5.21 4.58 -7.35
CA ALA A 31 5.04 5.96 -6.91
C ALA A 31 6.04 6.29 -5.78
N SER A 32 6.83 7.35 -5.96
CA SER A 32 7.88 7.74 -5.02
C SER A 32 7.37 8.39 -3.73
N ASP A 33 6.12 8.84 -3.72
CA ASP A 33 5.44 9.45 -2.59
C ASP A 33 4.56 8.47 -1.82
N LEU A 34 4.50 7.20 -2.22
CA LEU A 34 3.72 6.15 -1.58
C LEU A 34 4.61 5.05 -0.99
N LEU A 35 4.12 4.43 0.07
CA LEU A 35 4.74 3.26 0.70
C LEU A 35 3.70 2.16 0.86
N LEU A 36 3.89 1.04 0.16
CA LEU A 36 3.05 -0.14 0.33
C LEU A 36 3.39 -0.81 1.67
N VAL A 37 2.45 -0.81 2.62
CA VAL A 37 2.62 -1.41 3.95
C VAL A 37 2.00 -2.79 4.08
N ALA A 38 1.04 -3.13 3.23
CA ALA A 38 0.44 -4.47 3.18
C ALA A 38 -0.23 -4.73 1.82
N ALA A 39 -0.13 -5.97 1.34
CA ALA A 39 -0.82 -6.47 0.17
C ALA A 39 -1.55 -7.76 0.56
N LEU A 40 -2.84 -7.66 0.84
CA LEU A 40 -3.64 -8.75 1.41
C LEU A 40 -4.58 -9.34 0.37
N GLY A 41 -4.62 -10.66 0.27
CA GLY A 41 -5.57 -11.44 -0.48
C GLY A 41 -6.77 -11.90 0.36
N ARG A 42 -7.52 -12.85 -0.19
CA ARG A 42 -8.62 -13.50 0.53
C ARG A 42 -8.04 -14.52 1.52
N GLY A 43 -8.40 -14.40 2.79
CA GLY A 43 -7.97 -15.32 3.85
C GLY A 43 -6.78 -14.81 4.68
N ASP A 44 -6.15 -13.71 4.26
CA ASP A 44 -5.12 -13.06 5.07
C ASP A 44 -5.73 -12.31 6.25
N SER A 45 -5.04 -12.30 7.39
CA SER A 45 -5.51 -11.59 8.59
C SER A 45 -5.29 -10.07 8.44
N LEU A 46 -6.29 -9.29 8.87
CA LEU A 46 -6.19 -7.84 8.99
C LEU A 46 -5.30 -7.38 10.15
N ASP A 47 -4.85 -8.29 11.02
CA ASP A 47 -3.91 -7.94 12.10
C ASP A 47 -2.59 -7.40 11.54
N GLN A 48 -2.24 -7.76 10.30
CA GLN A 48 -1.11 -7.19 9.57
C GLN A 48 -1.22 -5.67 9.40
N LEU A 49 -2.43 -5.11 9.45
CA LEU A 49 -2.69 -3.66 9.36
C LEU A 49 -2.74 -2.97 10.71
N ALA A 50 -3.12 -3.69 11.77
CA ALA A 50 -3.32 -3.12 13.11
C ALA A 50 -2.00 -2.64 13.76
N ALA A 51 -0.85 -3.11 13.26
CA ALA A 51 0.49 -2.74 13.72
C ALA A 51 1.20 -1.71 12.83
N SER A 52 0.57 -1.27 11.74
CA SER A 52 1.18 -0.35 10.76
C SER A 52 1.21 1.07 11.29
#